data_AF-A0A151IA30-F1
#
_entry.id   AF-A0A151IA30-F1
#
_cell.length_a   1.000
_cell.length_b   1.000
_cell.length_c   1.000
_cell.angle_alpha   90.00
_cell.angle_beta   90.00
_cell.angle_gamma   90.00
#
_symmetry.space_group_name_H-M   'P 1'
#
loop_
_entity.id
_entity.type
_entity.pdbx_description
1 polymer ?
#
loop_
_entity_poly.entity_id
_entity_poly.type
_entity_poly.pdbx_seq_one_letter_code
_entity_poly.pdbx_strand_id
1 'polypeptide(L)'
;MTINYIFCSYKIRIEYKTRKDSLALYWLRSDQTSDGTHPFLLTNNQFTNARGIFPCQDSPEIRFTYTAKISVSKAIRIIVGGRQCKSIIKGDQDHRTHIFYETNPMPSYAIIIMAGSLMSSKHNNFITLWAEEKHFMQSKKVLKFCKHAINITNELCGFPIQDEFNICVLPSNIPEIELQCRTMIFVSSTLLDEDPIFMCDTIARKIAQSWAGGLVTCRNFQHLWLIKSFSIFISSKILQSRYRFTKQITFMRKRIFFDLNIKMRLYGIDSQQKLVPSLTDILPKNITKSVPDEVGYYLLDSLQKDLGGSTVFAQYLKHYMQTFCYQSIDTFDWKDHLFSYFDSKHEILISRLDKWLYKLNLVSVYDDLYDSVQNLCEILTQQWITTNTTDKFSSELTDILLYDDIFKMYFLNYLYASPIALPIGKLDQRTLQSNTYISHIFCRFLLLSLYIRNEWEVMVHPALKFAREYCASTFACPIFHDLYKLEQTRGEAISGFTAIVEKKSKMLPQTMEDIASVLKINLKDIYKLISEESTSHVRTDQ
;
A
#
# COMPACT_ATOMS: atom_id res chain seq x y z
N MET A 1 41.90 -26.76 18.98
CA MET A 1 40.71 -27.64 18.93
C MET A 1 39.77 -27.05 17.90
N THR A 2 39.80 -27.56 16.66
CA THR A 2 38.99 -27.05 15.56
C THR A 2 37.64 -27.75 15.62
N ILE A 3 36.60 -27.07 16.09
CA ILE A 3 35.25 -27.62 16.08
C ILE A 3 34.75 -27.58 14.63
N ASN A 4 34.90 -28.70 13.93
CA ASN A 4 34.26 -28.91 12.63
C ASN A 4 32.76 -29.07 12.88
N TYR A 5 32.00 -27.99 12.70
CA TYR A 5 30.55 -28.09 12.57
C TYR A 5 30.24 -28.84 11.28
N ILE A 6 29.83 -30.10 11.39
CA ILE A 6 29.22 -30.84 10.29
C ILE A 6 27.83 -30.23 10.10
N PHE A 7 27.68 -29.34 9.11
CA PHE A 7 26.37 -28.88 8.68
C PHE A 7 25.65 -30.03 7.97
N CYS A 8 24.85 -30.81 8.71
CA CYS A 8 23.92 -31.74 8.12
C CYS A 8 22.82 -30.95 7.40
N SER A 9 22.85 -30.93 6.06
CA SER A 9 21.74 -30.40 5.25
C SER A 9 20.74 -31.52 4.98
N TYR A 10 19.48 -31.30 5.37
CA TYR A 10 18.38 -32.22 5.10
C TYR A 10 17.49 -31.67 3.98
N LYS A 11 16.98 -32.55 3.12
CA LYS A 11 15.95 -32.22 2.13
C LYS A 11 14.63 -32.80 2.59
N ILE A 12 13.66 -31.95 2.91
CA ILE A 12 12.31 -32.34 3.30
C ILE A 12 11.38 -32.09 2.10
N ARG A 13 10.67 -33.12 1.65
CA ARG A 13 9.64 -33.02 0.61
C ARG A 13 8.28 -33.07 1.28
N ILE A 14 7.45 -32.07 1.01
CA ILE A 14 6.08 -32.00 1.50
C ILE A 14 5.14 -31.94 0.31
N GLU A 15 4.24 -32.91 0.21
CA GLU A 15 3.14 -32.89 -0.76
C GLU A 15 1.92 -32.28 -0.10
N TYR A 16 1.34 -31.26 -0.73
CA TYR A 16 0.27 -30.49 -0.14
C TYR A 16 -0.64 -29.89 -1.23
N LYS A 17 -1.79 -29.38 -0.79
CA LYS A 17 -2.74 -28.65 -1.64
C LYS A 17 -3.28 -27.45 -0.87
N THR A 18 -3.35 -26.29 -1.52
CA THR A 18 -3.93 -25.09 -0.92
C THR A 18 -5.46 -25.20 -0.84
N ARG A 19 -6.05 -24.52 0.14
CA ARG A 19 -7.50 -24.41 0.27
C ARG A 19 -8.02 -23.29 -0.64
N LYS A 20 -9.25 -23.44 -1.17
CA LYS A 20 -9.87 -22.44 -2.06
C LYS A 20 -10.15 -21.12 -1.35
N ASP A 21 -10.40 -21.17 -0.05
CA ASP A 21 -10.67 -20.04 0.85
C ASP A 21 -9.41 -19.52 1.55
N SER A 22 -8.21 -19.86 1.05
CA SER A 22 -6.96 -19.32 1.59
C SER A 22 -6.85 -17.82 1.33
N LEU A 23 -6.72 -17.02 2.40
CA LEU A 23 -6.53 -15.57 2.34
C LEU A 23 -5.19 -15.15 1.70
N ALA A 24 -4.29 -16.12 1.51
CA ALA A 24 -3.02 -15.93 0.81
C ALA A 24 -3.17 -15.99 -0.73
N LEU A 25 -4.37 -16.30 -1.25
CA LEU A 25 -4.63 -16.45 -2.68
C LEU A 25 -5.78 -15.55 -3.13
N TYR A 26 -5.47 -14.57 -3.97
CA TYR A 26 -6.48 -13.78 -4.66
C TYR A 26 -6.81 -14.45 -5.99
N TRP A 27 -7.84 -15.30 -5.95
CA TRP A 27 -8.47 -15.87 -7.14
C TRP A 27 -9.57 -14.93 -7.64
N LEU A 28 -9.34 -14.32 -8.80
CA LEU A 28 -10.31 -13.51 -9.50
C LEU A 28 -10.95 -14.37 -10.58
N ARG A 29 -12.29 -14.41 -10.57
CA ARG A 29 -13.06 -14.91 -11.71
C ARG A 29 -12.86 -14.00 -12.91
N SER A 30 -13.17 -14.48 -14.12
CA SER A 30 -13.05 -13.69 -15.35
C SER A 30 -13.80 -12.35 -15.26
N ASP A 31 -15.02 -12.32 -14.72
CA ASP A 31 -15.81 -11.09 -14.54
C ASP A 31 -15.24 -10.08 -13.55
N GLN A 32 -14.31 -10.52 -12.68
CA GLN A 32 -13.59 -9.69 -11.71
C GLN A 32 -12.28 -9.13 -12.26
N THR A 33 -11.80 -9.64 -13.39
CA THR A 33 -10.60 -9.12 -14.07
C THR A 33 -10.90 -7.86 -14.86
N SER A 34 -9.86 -7.10 -15.22
CA SER A 34 -10.04 -5.89 -16.03
C SER A 34 -10.53 -6.20 -17.44
N ASP A 35 -10.06 -7.30 -18.04
CA ASP A 35 -10.41 -7.69 -19.41
C ASP A 35 -11.73 -8.48 -19.48
N GLY A 36 -12.18 -9.11 -18.39
CA GLY A 36 -13.44 -9.86 -18.35
C GLY A 36 -13.38 -11.25 -18.98
N THR A 37 -12.22 -11.68 -19.49
CA THR A 37 -12.10 -12.85 -20.37
C THR A 37 -11.55 -14.11 -19.70
N HIS A 38 -10.53 -13.96 -18.85
CA HIS A 38 -9.81 -15.09 -18.24
C HIS A 38 -9.71 -14.89 -16.72
N PRO A 39 -9.59 -15.96 -15.92
CA PRO A 39 -9.32 -15.82 -14.50
C PRO A 39 -7.92 -15.24 -14.25
N PHE A 40 -7.74 -14.65 -13.07
CA PHE A 40 -6.47 -14.10 -12.62
C PHE A 40 -6.15 -14.59 -11.21
N LEU A 41 -4.88 -14.91 -10.97
CA LEU A 41 -4.33 -15.30 -9.68
C LEU A 41 -3.24 -14.31 -9.28
N LEU A 42 -3.35 -13.78 -8.06
CA LEU A 42 -2.23 -13.16 -7.36
C LEU A 42 -2.10 -13.79 -5.98
N THR A 43 -0.87 -14.10 -5.57
CA THR A 43 -0.63 -14.53 -4.20
C THR A 43 -0.41 -13.34 -3.28
N ASN A 44 -1.05 -13.35 -2.11
CA ASN A 44 -0.87 -12.38 -1.06
C ASN A 44 -0.04 -12.98 0.06
N ASN A 45 1.28 -12.99 -0.10
CA ASN A 45 2.18 -13.54 0.90
C ASN A 45 2.54 -12.53 2.00
N GLN A 46 1.89 -11.36 2.02
CA GLN A 46 2.23 -10.28 2.94
C GLN A 46 2.25 -10.77 4.40
N PHE A 47 3.22 -10.27 5.14
CA PHE A 47 3.49 -10.63 6.53
C PHE A 47 3.73 -12.13 6.71
N THR A 48 2.71 -12.86 7.16
CA THR A 48 2.77 -14.28 7.55
C THR A 48 1.75 -15.11 6.76
N ASN A 49 1.42 -14.68 5.54
CA ASN A 49 0.47 -15.38 4.69
C ASN A 49 1.12 -16.38 3.73
N ALA A 50 2.45 -16.38 3.55
CA ALA A 50 3.12 -17.32 2.62
C ALA A 50 2.85 -18.79 3.01
N ARG A 51 2.73 -19.07 4.31
CA ARG A 51 2.34 -20.38 4.85
C ARG A 51 1.00 -20.90 4.33
N GLY A 52 0.11 -20.01 3.85
CA GLY A 52 -1.16 -20.36 3.21
C GLY A 52 -1.01 -20.85 1.77
N ILE A 53 0.22 -20.87 1.24
CA ILE A 53 0.55 -21.21 -0.16
C ILE A 53 1.55 -22.35 -0.22
N PHE A 54 2.55 -22.36 0.65
CA PHE A 54 3.52 -23.44 0.76
C PHE A 54 4.00 -23.57 2.21
N PRO A 55 4.24 -24.79 2.73
CA PRO A 55 4.80 -24.97 4.06
C PRO A 55 6.21 -24.37 4.13
N CYS A 56 6.40 -23.38 5.00
CA CYS A 56 7.69 -22.72 5.20
C CYS A 56 7.84 -22.14 6.60
N GLN A 57 9.08 -21.82 6.96
CA GLN A 57 9.38 -20.94 8.09
C GLN A 57 9.03 -19.50 7.70
N ASP A 58 7.76 -19.16 7.88
CA ASP A 58 7.16 -17.92 7.39
C ASP A 58 7.44 -16.74 8.33
N SER A 59 8.70 -16.32 8.33
CA SER A 59 9.28 -15.21 9.08
C SER A 59 10.22 -14.42 8.17
N PRO A 60 10.24 -13.08 8.25
CA PRO A 60 11.15 -12.28 7.44
C PRO A 60 12.62 -12.47 7.84
N GLU A 61 12.92 -13.01 9.03
CA GLU A 61 14.26 -13.42 9.44
C GLU A 61 14.84 -14.53 8.57
N ILE A 62 13.99 -15.45 8.11
CA ILE A 62 14.42 -16.61 7.33
C ILE A 62 14.39 -16.25 5.85
N ARG A 63 15.57 -16.28 5.23
CA ARG A 63 15.74 -16.04 3.79
C ARG A 63 16.17 -17.31 3.08
N PHE A 64 15.63 -17.51 1.89
CA PHE A 64 15.94 -18.68 1.07
C PHE A 64 15.91 -18.35 -0.41
N THR A 65 16.67 -19.13 -1.17
CA THR A 65 16.58 -19.20 -2.63
C THR A 65 15.46 -20.15 -3.03
N TYR A 66 14.92 -20.02 -4.24
CA TYR A 66 13.89 -20.94 -4.70
C TYR A 66 14.07 -21.36 -6.15
N THR A 67 13.51 -22.52 -6.47
CA THR A 67 13.20 -22.93 -7.84
C THR A 67 11.73 -23.32 -7.87
N ALA A 68 10.96 -22.74 -8.80
CA ALA A 68 9.54 -22.99 -8.95
C ALA A 68 9.26 -23.55 -10.34
N LYS A 69 8.61 -24.72 -10.39
CA LYS A 69 8.10 -25.34 -11.61
C LYS A 69 6.58 -25.27 -11.56
N ILE A 70 5.97 -24.44 -12.40
CA ILE A 70 4.53 -24.14 -12.36
C ILE A 70 3.89 -24.47 -13.69
N SER A 71 2.83 -25.29 -13.67
CA SER A 71 2.04 -25.62 -14.85
C SER A 71 0.77 -24.77 -14.90
N VAL A 72 0.54 -24.10 -16.03
CA VAL A 72 -0.64 -23.25 -16.27
C VAL A 72 -1.20 -23.51 -17.67
N SER A 73 -2.45 -23.12 -17.92
CA SER A 73 -3.05 -23.18 -19.27
C SER A 73 -2.26 -22.30 -20.24
N LYS A 74 -2.20 -22.69 -21.53
CA LYS A 74 -1.49 -21.95 -22.59
C LYS A 74 -1.91 -20.48 -22.73
N ALA A 75 -3.14 -20.14 -22.38
CA ALA A 75 -3.66 -18.77 -22.43
C ALA A 75 -3.16 -17.87 -21.29
N ILE A 76 -2.62 -18.47 -20.22
CA ILE A 76 -2.19 -17.78 -19.01
C ILE A 76 -0.69 -17.53 -19.04
N ARG A 77 -0.29 -16.28 -18.81
CA ARG A 77 1.11 -15.93 -18.54
C ARG A 77 1.33 -15.88 -17.03
N ILE A 78 2.55 -16.17 -16.61
CA ILE A 78 2.93 -16.27 -15.20
C ILE A 78 4.28 -15.61 -14.96
N ILE A 79 4.40 -14.93 -13.82
CA ILE A 79 5.64 -14.39 -13.26
C ILE A 79 5.71 -14.75 -11.77
N VAL A 80 6.91 -15.06 -11.27
CA VAL A 80 7.15 -15.49 -9.89
C VAL A 80 8.30 -14.69 -9.31
N GLY A 81 8.10 -14.06 -8.16
CA GLY A 81 9.14 -13.39 -7.37
C GLY A 81 9.99 -12.40 -8.18
N GLY A 82 9.41 -11.76 -9.20
CA GLY A 82 10.10 -10.83 -10.09
C GLY A 82 11.17 -11.43 -10.99
N ARG A 83 11.06 -12.72 -11.31
CA ARG A 83 11.96 -13.43 -12.23
C ARG A 83 11.29 -13.79 -13.54
N GLN A 84 12.01 -13.59 -14.63
CA GLN A 84 11.66 -14.11 -15.93
C GLN A 84 11.69 -15.64 -15.95
N CYS A 85 10.74 -16.21 -16.70
CA CYS A 85 10.70 -17.64 -16.98
C CYS A 85 11.97 -18.07 -17.72
N LYS A 86 12.69 -19.04 -17.16
CA LYS A 86 14.00 -19.49 -17.65
C LYS A 86 13.88 -20.57 -18.70
N SER A 87 12.87 -21.42 -18.57
CA SER A 87 12.55 -22.44 -19.56
C SER A 87 11.07 -22.77 -19.53
N ILE A 88 10.51 -23.09 -20.70
CA ILE A 88 9.13 -23.55 -20.85
C ILE A 88 9.18 -24.98 -21.37
N ILE A 89 8.66 -25.91 -20.58
CA ILE A 89 8.46 -27.30 -20.98
C ILE A 89 7.03 -27.40 -21.51
N LYS A 90 6.90 -27.82 -22.79
CA LYS A 90 5.59 -28.16 -23.35
C LYS A 90 5.07 -29.39 -22.61
N GLY A 91 3.93 -29.24 -21.92
CA GLY A 91 3.22 -30.36 -21.29
C GLY A 91 2.23 -30.99 -22.27
N ASP A 92 1.09 -31.46 -21.75
CA ASP A 92 -0.07 -31.91 -22.53
C ASP A 92 -0.63 -30.79 -23.45
N GLN A 93 -1.56 -31.15 -24.34
CA GLN A 93 -2.07 -30.27 -25.41
C GLN A 93 -2.60 -28.91 -24.92
N ASP A 94 -2.96 -28.73 -23.64
CA ASP A 94 -3.53 -27.46 -23.13
C ASP A 94 -2.68 -26.72 -22.08
N HIS A 95 -1.59 -27.31 -21.61
CA HIS A 95 -0.78 -26.76 -20.51
C HIS A 95 0.68 -26.49 -20.90
N ARG A 96 1.28 -25.49 -20.26
CA ARG A 96 2.71 -25.18 -20.32
C ARG A 96 3.28 -25.15 -18.91
N THR A 97 4.43 -25.79 -18.74
CA THR A 97 5.17 -25.74 -17.48
C THR A 97 6.30 -24.73 -17.59
N HIS A 98 6.28 -23.74 -16.70
CA HIS A 98 7.25 -22.66 -16.62
C HIS A 98 8.20 -22.92 -15.44
N ILE A 99 9.49 -22.69 -15.66
CA ILE A 99 10.52 -22.84 -14.62
C ILE A 99 11.11 -21.47 -14.29
N PHE A 100 11.14 -21.16 -13.00
CA PHE A 100 11.71 -19.96 -12.41
C PHE A 100 12.75 -20.36 -11.37
N TYR A 101 13.82 -19.58 -11.24
CA TYR A 101 14.74 -19.71 -10.12
C TYR A 101 15.23 -18.33 -9.66
N GLU A 102 15.50 -18.22 -8.37
CA GLU A 102 16.18 -17.10 -7.74
C GLU A 102 17.37 -17.64 -6.95
N THR A 103 18.54 -17.04 -7.15
CA THR A 103 19.75 -17.34 -6.40
C THR A 103 20.05 -16.34 -5.28
N ASN A 104 19.39 -15.18 -5.27
CA ASN A 104 19.48 -14.22 -4.17
C ASN A 104 18.51 -14.61 -3.03
N PRO A 105 18.98 -14.78 -1.78
CA PRO A 105 18.11 -15.12 -0.66
C PRO A 105 17.04 -14.06 -0.42
N MET A 106 15.78 -14.48 -0.33
CA MET A 106 14.64 -13.60 -0.05
C MET A 106 13.72 -14.18 1.04
N PRO A 107 12.98 -13.35 1.77
CA PRO A 107 11.99 -13.82 2.73
C PRO A 107 10.77 -14.42 2.03
N SER A 108 10.02 -15.28 2.74
CA SER A 108 8.83 -15.98 2.24
C SER A 108 7.76 -15.04 1.64
N TYR A 109 7.58 -13.85 2.22
CA TYR A 109 6.60 -12.87 1.75
C TYR A 109 6.92 -12.30 0.35
N ALA A 110 8.18 -12.40 -0.11
CA ALA A 110 8.60 -11.86 -1.41
C ALA A 110 8.36 -12.83 -2.58
N ILE A 111 7.95 -14.07 -2.31
CA ILE A 111 7.68 -15.09 -3.34
C ILE A 111 6.25 -14.95 -3.85
N ILE A 112 5.97 -13.86 -4.55
CA ILE A 112 4.65 -13.59 -5.12
C ILE A 112 4.51 -14.23 -6.49
N ILE A 113 3.40 -14.95 -6.72
CA ILE A 113 3.02 -15.51 -8.01
C ILE A 113 1.87 -14.67 -8.58
N MET A 114 2.05 -14.19 -9.81
CA MET A 114 1.00 -13.53 -10.58
C MET A 114 0.77 -14.31 -11.87
N ALA A 115 -0.47 -14.72 -12.12
CA ALA A 115 -0.84 -15.47 -13.31
C ALA A 115 -2.19 -14.98 -13.88
N GLY A 116 -2.23 -14.66 -15.17
CA GLY A 116 -3.45 -14.22 -15.85
C GLY A 116 -3.26 -13.99 -17.34
N SER A 117 -4.28 -13.43 -17.99
CA SER A 117 -4.19 -12.93 -19.37
C SER A 117 -3.41 -11.61 -19.38
N LEU A 118 -2.08 -11.70 -19.38
CA LEU A 118 -1.19 -10.55 -19.25
C LEU A 118 -0.49 -10.21 -20.55
N MET A 119 -0.51 -8.93 -20.91
CA MET A 119 0.39 -8.33 -21.88
C MET A 119 1.72 -8.00 -21.21
N SER A 120 2.82 -8.09 -21.95
CA SER A 120 4.16 -7.75 -21.45
C SER A 120 4.98 -6.99 -22.49
N SER A 121 5.66 -5.92 -22.08
CA SER A 121 6.61 -5.20 -22.94
C SER A 121 7.87 -4.83 -22.19
N LYS A 122 9.02 -5.12 -22.81
CA LYS A 122 10.35 -4.82 -22.28
C LYS A 122 10.77 -3.41 -22.71
N HIS A 123 11.30 -2.63 -21.78
CA HIS A 123 11.71 -1.24 -21.93
C HIS A 123 13.13 -1.03 -21.38
N ASN A 124 14.01 -0.37 -22.16
CA ASN A 124 15.42 -0.12 -21.82
C ASN A 124 16.19 -1.36 -21.32
N ASN A 125 15.96 -2.52 -21.92
CA ASN A 125 16.68 -3.78 -21.68
C ASN A 125 16.53 -4.44 -20.30
N PHE A 126 15.99 -3.78 -19.27
CA PHE A 126 15.81 -4.39 -17.94
C PHE A 126 14.44 -4.19 -17.30
N ILE A 127 13.67 -3.16 -17.70
CA ILE A 127 12.32 -2.95 -17.15
C ILE A 127 11.30 -3.72 -17.99
N THR A 128 10.44 -4.52 -17.37
CA THR A 128 9.31 -5.18 -18.06
C THR A 128 8.00 -4.74 -17.44
N LEU A 129 7.10 -4.21 -18.27
CA LEU A 129 5.73 -3.89 -17.88
C LEU A 129 4.84 -5.10 -18.07
N TRP A 130 4.02 -5.42 -17.06
CA TRP A 130 2.99 -6.45 -17.09
C TRP A 130 1.65 -5.82 -16.73
N ALA A 131 0.63 -6.02 -17.55
CA ALA A 131 -0.74 -5.60 -17.26
C ALA A 131 -1.74 -6.40 -18.08
N GLU A 132 -2.99 -6.41 -17.67
CA GLU A 132 -4.11 -6.79 -18.54
C GLU A 132 -4.25 -5.82 -19.72
N GLU A 133 -4.84 -6.30 -20.82
CA GLU A 133 -4.89 -5.57 -22.10
C GLU A 133 -5.56 -4.20 -21.94
N LYS A 134 -6.66 -4.13 -21.19
CA LYS A 134 -7.43 -2.92 -20.91
C LYS A 134 -6.58 -1.75 -20.39
N HIS A 135 -5.60 -2.03 -19.54
CA HIS A 135 -4.76 -0.99 -18.92
C HIS A 135 -3.36 -0.91 -19.51
N PHE A 136 -2.99 -1.79 -20.44
CA PHE A 136 -1.60 -1.93 -20.90
C PHE A 136 -1.04 -0.66 -21.55
N MET A 137 -1.80 -0.03 -22.43
CA MET A 137 -1.35 1.20 -23.11
C MET A 137 -1.22 2.38 -22.14
N GLN A 138 -2.20 2.56 -21.26
CA GLN A 138 -2.19 3.60 -20.23
C GLN A 138 -1.00 3.41 -19.26
N SER A 139 -0.71 2.17 -18.89
CA SER A 139 0.37 1.81 -17.97
C SER A 139 1.76 2.22 -18.48
N LYS A 140 1.96 2.38 -19.79
CA LYS A 140 3.26 2.83 -20.34
C LYS A 140 3.70 4.20 -19.81
N LYS A 141 2.78 5.05 -19.34
CA LYS A 141 3.11 6.37 -18.81
C LYS A 141 4.02 6.34 -17.58
N VAL A 142 3.99 5.26 -16.80
CA VAL A 142 4.83 5.13 -15.59
C VAL A 142 6.28 4.78 -15.92
N LEU A 143 6.55 4.22 -17.10
CA LEU A 143 7.87 3.64 -17.44
C LEU A 143 9.00 4.65 -17.38
N LYS A 144 8.78 5.86 -17.89
CA LYS A 144 9.78 6.93 -17.88
C LYS A 144 10.15 7.31 -16.45
N PHE A 145 9.15 7.41 -15.57
CA PHE A 145 9.37 7.73 -14.16
C PHE A 145 10.06 6.56 -13.43
N CYS A 146 9.63 5.31 -13.65
CA CYS A 146 10.26 4.14 -13.03
C CYS A 146 11.74 4.03 -13.40
N LYS A 147 12.11 4.27 -14.66
CA LYS A 147 13.52 4.31 -15.08
C LYS A 147 14.32 5.35 -14.29
N HIS A 148 13.79 6.57 -14.22
CA HIS A 148 14.42 7.66 -13.47
C HIS A 148 14.58 7.28 -11.99
N ALA A 149 13.51 6.80 -11.37
CA ALA A 149 13.50 6.39 -9.97
C ALA A 149 14.53 5.29 -9.68
N ILE A 150 14.57 4.22 -10.48
CA ILE A 150 15.53 3.12 -10.31
C ILE A 150 16.98 3.62 -10.44
N ASN A 151 17.27 4.49 -11.42
CA ASN A 151 18.61 5.05 -11.58
C ASN A 151 19.05 5.86 -10.36
N ILE A 152 18.16 6.73 -9.85
CA ILE A 152 18.44 7.51 -8.64
C ILE A 152 18.63 6.60 -7.42
N THR A 153 17.81 5.56 -7.27
CA THR A 153 17.97 4.62 -6.15
C THR A 153 19.27 3.80 -6.26
N ASN A 154 19.65 3.37 -7.46
CA ASN A 154 20.93 2.71 -7.73
C ASN A 154 22.11 3.59 -7.26
N GLU A 155 22.08 4.88 -7.57
CA GLU A 155 23.12 5.84 -7.17
C GLU A 155 23.15 6.06 -5.66
N LEU A 156 21.98 6.27 -5.04
CA LEU A 156 21.84 6.55 -3.60
C LEU A 156 22.18 5.36 -2.71
N CYS A 157 21.74 4.16 -3.09
CA CYS A 157 21.79 2.97 -2.23
C CYS A 157 22.92 2.00 -2.60
N GLY A 158 23.52 2.11 -3.79
CA GLY A 158 24.39 1.06 -4.32
C GLY A 158 23.63 -0.22 -4.69
N PHE A 159 24.35 -1.31 -5.00
CA PHE A 159 23.78 -2.58 -5.50
C PHE A 159 22.80 -2.39 -6.67
N PRO A 160 23.28 -1.90 -7.81
CA PRO A 160 22.40 -1.49 -8.88
C PRO A 160 21.59 -2.67 -9.42
N ILE A 161 20.30 -2.45 -9.65
CA ILE A 161 19.47 -3.40 -10.39
C ILE A 161 19.62 -3.07 -11.88
N GLN A 162 20.23 -4.00 -12.63
CA GLN A 162 20.55 -3.79 -14.05
C GLN A 162 19.98 -4.86 -14.99
N ASP A 163 19.65 -6.05 -14.47
CA ASP A 163 19.27 -7.18 -15.32
C ASP A 163 17.76 -7.26 -15.57
N GLU A 164 16.98 -7.11 -14.51
CA GLU A 164 15.54 -7.31 -14.55
C GLU A 164 14.81 -6.55 -13.44
N PHE A 165 13.78 -5.80 -13.83
CA PHE A 165 12.85 -5.12 -12.94
C PHE A 165 11.45 -5.13 -13.53
N ASN A 166 10.47 -5.67 -12.81
CA ASN A 166 9.12 -5.88 -13.30
C ASN A 166 8.15 -4.87 -12.67
N ILE A 167 7.33 -4.22 -13.50
CA ILE A 167 6.24 -3.35 -13.06
C ILE A 167 4.94 -4.06 -13.40
N CYS A 168 4.18 -4.46 -12.38
CA CYS A 168 2.96 -5.24 -12.54
C CYS A 168 1.76 -4.38 -12.18
N VAL A 169 0.97 -4.00 -13.17
CA VAL A 169 -0.28 -3.26 -12.97
C VAL A 169 -1.40 -4.25 -12.70
N LEU A 170 -2.03 -4.09 -11.55
CA LEU A 170 -3.05 -5.00 -11.02
C LEU A 170 -4.46 -4.48 -11.28
N PRO A 171 -5.45 -5.39 -11.38
CA PRO A 171 -6.88 -5.06 -11.34
C PRO A 171 -7.25 -4.15 -10.16
N SER A 172 -8.24 -3.28 -10.35
CA SER A 172 -8.64 -2.25 -9.38
C SER A 172 -9.32 -2.79 -8.11
N ASN A 173 -9.77 -4.04 -8.12
CA ASN A 173 -10.38 -4.71 -6.97
C ASN A 173 -9.35 -5.40 -6.07
N ILE A 174 -8.07 -5.46 -6.47
CA ILE A 174 -7.00 -6.00 -5.64
C ILE A 174 -6.50 -4.89 -4.70
N PRO A 175 -6.49 -5.13 -3.36
CA PRO A 175 -5.91 -4.20 -2.40
C PRO A 175 -4.44 -3.92 -2.70
N GLU A 176 -3.96 -2.76 -2.24
CA GLU A 176 -2.57 -2.42 -2.41
C GLU A 176 -1.64 -3.44 -1.75
N ILE A 177 -0.62 -3.88 -2.49
CA ILE A 177 0.41 -4.75 -1.93
C ILE A 177 1.37 -3.91 -1.10
N GLU A 178 1.45 -4.16 0.20
CA GLU A 178 2.22 -3.34 1.15
C GLU A 178 3.73 -3.55 1.04
N LEU A 179 4.15 -4.80 0.81
CA LEU A 179 5.54 -5.24 0.73
C LEU A 179 5.87 -5.69 -0.69
N GLN A 180 6.76 -4.96 -1.36
CA GLN A 180 7.18 -5.27 -2.73
C GLN A 180 8.24 -6.38 -2.78
N CYS A 181 8.39 -6.99 -3.96
CA CYS A 181 9.52 -7.87 -4.23
C CYS A 181 10.71 -7.05 -4.75
N ARG A 182 11.94 -7.54 -4.54
CA ARG A 182 13.16 -6.81 -4.93
C ARG A 182 13.22 -6.38 -6.40
N THR A 183 12.73 -7.21 -7.31
CA THR A 183 12.74 -6.92 -8.75
C THR A 183 11.33 -6.92 -9.35
N MET A 184 10.30 -6.71 -8.52
CA MET A 184 8.90 -6.68 -8.96
C MET A 184 8.05 -5.84 -8.03
N ILE A 185 7.46 -4.78 -8.59
CA ILE A 185 6.54 -3.89 -7.89
C ILE A 185 5.12 -4.03 -8.43
N PHE A 186 4.14 -3.81 -7.57
CA PHE A 186 2.72 -3.90 -7.87
C PHE A 186 2.06 -2.53 -7.82
N VAL A 187 1.40 -2.14 -8.91
CA VAL A 187 0.75 -0.84 -9.06
C VAL A 187 -0.74 -1.06 -9.31
N SER A 188 -1.62 -0.43 -8.54
CA SER A 188 -3.07 -0.51 -8.84
C SER A 188 -3.38 0.20 -10.16
N SER A 189 -4.27 -0.36 -10.98
CA SER A 189 -4.76 0.33 -12.17
C SER A 189 -5.47 1.65 -11.84
N THR A 190 -6.08 1.79 -10.65
CA THR A 190 -6.69 3.05 -10.22
C THR A 190 -5.68 4.18 -10.08
N LEU A 191 -4.43 3.87 -9.71
CA LEU A 191 -3.36 4.86 -9.57
C LEU A 191 -3.01 5.49 -10.92
N LEU A 192 -3.32 4.80 -12.03
CA LEU A 192 -3.09 5.37 -13.35
C LEU A 192 -4.01 6.58 -13.56
N ASP A 193 -5.23 6.62 -13.06
CA ASP A 193 -6.12 7.77 -13.32
C ASP A 193 -5.90 8.95 -12.34
N GLU A 194 -5.02 8.79 -11.35
CA GLU A 194 -4.73 9.80 -10.33
C GLU A 194 -3.76 10.90 -10.79
N ASP A 195 -3.63 11.94 -9.96
CA ASP A 195 -2.66 13.03 -10.17
C ASP A 195 -1.23 12.48 -10.39
N PRO A 196 -0.50 12.99 -11.40
CA PRO A 196 0.84 12.50 -11.73
C PRO A 196 1.82 12.51 -10.54
N ILE A 197 1.73 13.46 -9.62
CA ILE A 197 2.63 13.51 -8.47
C ILE A 197 2.29 12.40 -7.46
N PHE A 198 1.01 12.14 -7.23
CA PHE A 198 0.56 11.08 -6.32
C PHE A 198 0.94 9.70 -6.86
N MET A 199 0.76 9.52 -8.17
CA MET A 199 1.24 8.35 -8.90
C MET A 199 2.76 8.19 -8.76
N CYS A 200 3.54 9.24 -9.07
CA CYS A 200 5.00 9.19 -8.98
C CYS A 200 5.49 8.90 -7.55
N ASP A 201 4.89 9.52 -6.54
CA ASP A 201 5.26 9.30 -5.15
C ASP A 201 4.99 7.87 -4.69
N THR A 202 3.81 7.32 -5.02
CA THR A 202 3.46 5.93 -4.67
C THR A 202 4.40 4.95 -5.37
N ILE A 203 4.71 5.18 -6.64
CA ILE A 203 5.66 4.36 -7.40
C ILE A 203 7.08 4.49 -6.82
N ALA A 204 7.52 5.69 -6.44
CA ALA A 204 8.82 5.91 -5.83
C ALA A 204 8.96 5.14 -4.50
N ARG A 205 7.92 5.14 -3.66
CA ARG A 205 7.88 4.35 -2.42
C ARG A 205 8.01 2.85 -2.69
N LYS A 206 7.32 2.34 -3.72
CA LYS A 206 7.40 0.92 -4.13
C LYS A 206 8.78 0.55 -4.68
N ILE A 207 9.39 1.42 -5.49
CA ILE A 207 10.75 1.20 -6.00
C ILE A 207 11.77 1.24 -4.86
N ALA A 208 11.64 2.16 -3.91
CA ALA A 208 12.53 2.25 -2.76
C ALA A 208 12.52 0.95 -1.91
N GLN A 209 11.37 0.28 -1.80
CA GLN A 209 11.27 -1.02 -1.12
C GLN A 209 12.11 -2.13 -1.76
N SER A 210 12.51 -1.97 -3.03
CA SER A 210 13.43 -2.92 -3.68
C SER A 210 14.79 -2.99 -2.97
N TRP A 211 15.19 -1.90 -2.30
CA TRP A 211 16.35 -1.86 -1.40
C TRP A 211 15.93 -2.07 0.06
N ALA A 212 15.08 -1.17 0.57
CA ALA A 212 14.57 -1.23 1.94
C ALA A 212 13.36 -2.18 2.02
N GLY A 213 13.62 -3.48 2.08
CA GLY A 213 12.61 -4.55 2.08
C GLY A 213 12.93 -5.69 1.11
N GLY A 214 13.66 -5.42 0.04
CA GLY A 214 14.15 -6.43 -0.90
C GLY A 214 15.61 -6.81 -0.64
N LEU A 215 16.49 -5.82 -0.47
CA LEU A 215 17.91 -6.03 -0.20
C LEU A 215 18.16 -6.23 1.30
N VAL A 216 17.73 -5.27 2.12
CA VAL A 216 17.78 -5.32 3.58
C VAL A 216 16.37 -5.46 4.12
N THR A 217 16.13 -6.42 5.00
CA THR A 217 14.79 -6.69 5.57
C THR A 217 14.78 -6.53 7.08
N CYS A 218 13.58 -6.45 7.67
CA CYS A 218 13.44 -6.51 9.11
C CYS A 218 13.50 -7.96 9.62
N ARG A 219 14.12 -8.21 10.78
CA ARG A 219 14.15 -9.51 11.47
C ARG A 219 12.74 -10.01 11.80
N ASN A 220 11.87 -9.12 12.25
CA ASN A 220 10.44 -9.38 12.44
C ASN A 220 9.66 -8.09 12.19
N PHE A 221 8.32 -8.18 12.11
CA PHE A 221 7.50 -7.03 11.76
C PHE A 221 7.36 -5.95 12.84
N GLN A 222 7.86 -6.15 14.08
CA GLN A 222 7.98 -5.05 15.04
C GLN A 222 8.99 -4.01 14.54
N HIS A 223 9.96 -4.44 13.73
CA HIS A 223 10.96 -3.60 13.09
C HIS A 223 10.57 -3.19 11.66
N LEU A 224 9.28 -3.27 11.29
CA LEU A 224 8.80 -2.93 9.95
C LEU A 224 9.14 -1.50 9.51
N TRP A 225 9.32 -0.58 10.46
CA TRP A 225 9.78 0.78 10.19
C TRP A 225 11.11 0.80 9.41
N LEU A 226 12.01 -0.17 9.59
CA LEU A 226 13.27 -0.27 8.84
C LEU A 226 13.05 -0.46 7.33
N ILE A 227 11.93 -1.07 6.95
CA ILE A 227 11.51 -1.21 5.55
C ILE A 227 10.81 0.07 5.11
N LYS A 228 9.75 0.44 5.83
CA LYS A 228 8.80 1.47 5.40
C LYS A 228 9.36 2.88 5.54
N SER A 229 9.97 3.23 6.67
CA SER A 229 10.57 4.55 6.90
C SER A 229 11.75 4.83 5.98
N PHE A 230 12.64 3.85 5.77
CA PHE A 230 13.71 3.97 4.79
C PHE A 230 13.16 4.12 3.36
N SER A 231 12.09 3.39 3.03
CA SER A 231 11.43 3.53 1.73
C SER A 231 10.86 4.92 1.51
N ILE A 232 10.23 5.51 2.54
CA ILE A 232 9.75 6.91 2.50
C ILE A 232 10.93 7.88 2.37
N PHE A 233 12.03 7.64 3.10
CA PHE A 233 13.22 8.48 3.03
C PHE A 233 13.82 8.47 1.62
N ILE A 234 14.05 7.29 1.04
CA ILE A 234 14.59 7.11 -0.30
C ILE A 234 13.63 7.68 -1.35
N SER A 235 12.33 7.41 -1.26
CA SER A 235 11.35 7.94 -2.20
C SER A 235 11.31 9.48 -2.20
N SER A 236 11.49 10.10 -1.03
CA SER A 236 11.58 11.56 -0.92
C SER A 236 12.76 12.12 -1.72
N LYS A 237 13.90 11.40 -1.77
CA LYS A 237 15.09 11.79 -2.57
C LYS A 237 14.85 11.61 -4.06
N ILE A 238 14.16 10.53 -4.46
CA ILE A 238 13.75 10.31 -5.84
C ILE A 238 12.89 11.48 -6.33
N LEU A 239 11.86 11.86 -5.56
CA LEU A 239 10.98 12.98 -5.92
C LEU A 239 11.72 14.32 -5.96
N GLN A 240 12.61 14.58 -4.99
CA GLN A 240 13.46 15.78 -4.97
C GLN A 240 14.29 15.92 -6.25
N SER A 241 14.88 14.83 -6.74
CA SER A 241 15.68 14.83 -7.98
C SER A 241 14.85 15.19 -9.21
N ARG A 242 13.58 14.76 -9.26
CA ARG A 242 12.70 14.90 -10.43
C ARG A 242 12.01 16.25 -10.50
N TYR A 243 11.59 16.78 -9.36
CA TYR A 243 10.74 17.96 -9.27
C TYR A 243 11.46 19.20 -8.73
N ARG A 244 12.75 19.15 -8.34
CA ARG A 244 13.60 20.29 -7.86
C ARG A 244 12.87 21.30 -6.95
N PHE A 245 12.97 21.18 -5.63
CA PHE A 245 12.44 22.14 -4.61
C PHE A 245 11.16 22.92 -5.00
N THR A 246 10.20 22.26 -5.66
CA THR A 246 8.91 22.87 -5.95
C THR A 246 8.06 22.90 -4.70
N LYS A 247 7.08 23.81 -4.66
CA LYS A 247 6.03 23.81 -3.63
C LYS A 247 5.42 22.41 -3.44
N GLN A 248 5.30 21.64 -4.52
CA GLN A 248 4.74 20.28 -4.49
C GLN A 248 5.64 19.25 -3.77
N ILE A 249 6.97 19.32 -3.83
CA ILE A 249 7.83 18.40 -3.06
C ILE A 249 7.75 18.71 -1.57
N THR A 250 7.87 19.99 -1.19
CA THR A 250 7.73 20.40 0.22
C THR A 250 6.38 19.94 0.76
N PHE A 251 5.34 20.03 -0.06
CA PHE A 251 4.02 19.54 0.23
C PHE A 251 3.97 18.00 0.40
N MET A 252 4.55 17.22 -0.51
CA MET A 252 4.57 15.75 -0.40
C MET A 252 5.32 15.24 0.84
N ARG A 253 6.39 15.94 1.26
CA ARG A 253 7.08 15.64 2.51
C ARG A 253 6.22 15.91 3.75
N LYS A 254 5.28 16.86 3.66
CA LYS A 254 4.29 17.15 4.70
C LYS A 254 3.12 16.15 4.70
N ARG A 255 2.83 15.47 3.58
CA ARG A 255 1.84 14.35 3.56
C ARG A 255 2.12 13.32 4.63
N ILE A 256 3.39 12.98 4.79
CA ILE A 256 3.84 11.95 5.72
C ILE A 256 3.36 12.30 7.14
N PHE A 257 3.37 13.59 7.50
CA PHE A 257 2.81 14.06 8.76
C PHE A 257 1.29 13.88 8.83
N PHE A 258 0.60 14.19 7.74
CA PHE A 258 -0.84 14.05 7.65
C PHE A 258 -1.29 12.59 7.76
N ASP A 259 -0.60 11.69 7.06
CA ASP A 259 -0.82 10.24 7.12
C ASP A 259 -0.65 9.74 8.57
N LEU A 260 0.34 10.26 9.30
CA LEU A 260 0.54 9.99 10.73
C LEU A 260 -0.64 10.49 11.58
N ASN A 261 -1.08 11.74 11.40
CA ASN A 261 -2.20 12.31 12.15
C ASN A 261 -3.51 11.54 11.93
N ILE A 262 -3.79 11.13 10.69
CA ILE A 262 -4.94 10.27 10.39
C ILE A 262 -4.81 8.94 11.12
N LYS A 263 -3.66 8.27 11.03
CA LYS A 263 -3.43 6.99 11.72
C LYS A 263 -3.66 7.13 13.22
N MET A 264 -3.21 8.23 13.84
CA MET A 264 -3.46 8.53 15.25
C MET A 264 -4.94 8.68 15.58
N ARG A 265 -5.68 9.49 14.82
CA ARG A 265 -7.11 9.73 15.07
C ARG A 265 -7.96 8.48 14.82
N LEU A 266 -7.63 7.67 13.81
CA LEU A 266 -8.42 6.50 13.43
C LEU A 266 -8.11 5.26 14.27
N TYR A 267 -6.86 5.06 14.67
CA TYR A 267 -6.42 3.83 15.33
C TYR A 267 -6.00 4.02 16.79
N GLY A 268 -6.12 5.23 17.33
CA GLY A 268 -5.76 5.51 18.72
C GLY A 268 -4.28 5.33 19.01
N ILE A 269 -3.41 5.56 18.02
CA ILE A 269 -1.95 5.61 18.19
C ILE A 269 -1.67 6.77 19.13
N ASP A 270 -1.34 6.47 20.39
CA ASP A 270 -1.10 7.47 21.43
C ASP A 270 0.22 8.21 21.16
N SER A 271 0.29 9.45 21.66
CA SER A 271 1.46 10.30 21.76
C SER A 271 2.72 9.61 22.32
N GLN A 272 2.57 8.51 23.07
CA GLN A 272 3.66 7.73 23.70
C GLN A 272 4.13 6.51 22.90
N GLN A 273 3.65 6.33 21.66
CA GLN A 273 3.95 5.13 20.89
C GLN A 273 5.43 5.02 20.50
N LYS A 274 6.00 3.83 20.72
CA LYS A 274 7.38 3.50 20.38
C LYS A 274 7.50 3.20 18.89
N LEU A 275 8.62 3.59 18.28
CA LEU A 275 8.93 3.26 16.88
C LEU A 275 8.98 1.74 16.62
N VAL A 276 9.32 0.98 17.68
CA VAL A 276 9.24 -0.48 17.70
C VAL A 276 8.10 -0.87 18.66
N PRO A 277 6.87 -1.03 18.15
CA PRO A 277 5.72 -1.41 18.97
C PRO A 277 5.75 -2.91 19.31
N SER A 278 5.03 -3.29 20.37
CA SER A 278 4.65 -4.69 20.56
C SER A 278 3.54 -5.05 19.59
N LEU A 279 3.69 -6.18 18.90
CA LEU A 279 2.68 -6.71 17.97
C LEU A 279 1.98 -7.98 18.51
N THR A 280 2.08 -8.22 19.81
CA THR A 280 1.36 -9.33 20.46
C THR A 280 -0.15 -9.18 20.21
N ASP A 281 -0.80 -10.27 19.79
CA ASP A 281 -2.24 -10.34 19.46
C ASP A 281 -2.72 -9.42 18.32
N ILE A 282 -1.81 -8.84 17.54
CA ILE A 282 -2.16 -8.05 16.37
C ILE A 282 -2.23 -8.94 15.13
N LEU A 283 -3.39 -8.94 14.46
CA LEU A 283 -3.57 -9.66 13.21
C LEU A 283 -2.61 -9.12 12.12
N PRO A 284 -2.06 -9.99 11.25
CA PRO A 284 -1.12 -9.58 10.19
C PRO A 284 -1.61 -8.40 9.34
N LYS A 285 -2.90 -8.38 9.00
CA LYS A 285 -3.54 -7.30 8.21
C LYS A 285 -3.55 -5.92 8.89
N ASN A 286 -3.32 -5.88 10.20
CA ASN A 286 -3.32 -4.65 10.99
C ASN A 286 -1.92 -4.18 11.38
N ILE A 287 -0.86 -4.93 11.06
CA ILE A 287 0.52 -4.58 11.43
C ILE A 287 0.91 -3.17 10.95
N THR A 288 0.60 -2.81 9.70
CA THR A 288 0.91 -1.47 9.15
C THR A 288 0.13 -0.33 9.79
N LYS A 289 -0.98 -0.64 10.48
CA LYS A 289 -1.72 0.35 11.27
C LYS A 289 -1.04 0.62 12.61
N SER A 290 -0.26 -0.34 13.12
CA SER A 290 0.38 -0.26 14.44
C SER A 290 1.83 0.24 14.37
N VAL A 291 2.50 0.18 13.22
CA VAL A 291 3.89 0.63 13.09
C VAL A 291 3.92 2.08 12.57
N PRO A 292 4.51 3.04 13.31
CA PRO A 292 4.53 4.45 12.94
C PRO A 292 5.69 4.76 11.97
N ASP A 293 5.60 4.25 10.74
CA ASP A 293 6.65 4.38 9.73
C ASP A 293 7.01 5.84 9.40
N GLU A 294 6.04 6.74 9.51
CA GLU A 294 6.19 8.18 9.31
C GLU A 294 7.17 8.79 10.32
N VAL A 295 7.11 8.35 11.58
CA VAL A 295 8.01 8.79 12.66
C VAL A 295 9.45 8.38 12.34
N GLY A 296 9.65 7.13 11.90
CA GLY A 296 10.98 6.66 11.51
C GLY A 296 11.57 7.45 10.34
N TYR A 297 10.76 7.93 9.41
CA TYR A 297 11.24 8.80 8.33
C TYR A 297 11.75 10.14 8.88
N TYR A 298 11.01 10.77 9.81
CA TYR A 298 11.45 12.02 10.43
C TYR A 298 12.72 11.85 11.26
N LEU A 299 12.88 10.71 11.94
CA LEU A 299 14.14 10.34 12.58
C LEU A 299 15.28 10.31 11.55
N LEU A 300 15.12 9.62 10.42
CA LEU A 300 16.15 9.56 9.38
C LEU A 300 16.47 10.95 8.78
N ASP A 301 15.45 11.79 8.55
CA ASP A 301 15.67 13.15 8.04
C ASP A 301 16.35 14.07 9.07
N SER A 302 16.03 13.93 10.36
CA SER A 302 16.72 14.62 11.45
C SER A 302 18.18 14.20 11.52
N LEU A 303 18.45 12.88 11.55
CA LEU A 303 19.81 12.34 11.58
C LEU A 303 20.63 12.83 10.39
N GLN A 304 20.05 12.90 9.19
CA GLN A 304 20.74 13.47 8.03
C GLN A 304 21.18 14.93 8.29
N LYS A 305 20.33 15.77 8.89
CA LYS A 305 20.68 17.17 9.19
C LYS A 305 21.81 17.23 10.22
N ASP A 306 21.69 16.46 11.30
CA ASP A 306 22.63 16.50 12.43
C ASP A 306 23.98 15.84 12.09
N LEU A 307 24.01 14.83 11.22
CA LEU A 307 25.19 14.02 10.94
C LEU A 307 26.04 14.52 9.76
N GLY A 308 25.76 15.70 9.21
CA GLY A 308 26.61 16.35 8.18
C GLY A 308 25.94 16.52 6.82
N GLY A 309 24.61 16.46 6.76
CA GLY A 309 23.83 16.76 5.57
C GLY A 309 23.64 15.58 4.61
N SER A 310 22.98 15.87 3.48
CA SER A 310 22.55 14.85 2.51
C SER A 310 23.68 14.03 1.91
N THR A 311 24.84 14.65 1.67
CA THR A 311 25.98 13.97 1.03
C THR A 311 26.60 12.93 1.94
N VAL A 312 26.87 13.30 3.20
CA VAL A 312 27.43 12.38 4.21
C VAL A 312 26.44 11.25 4.51
N PHE A 313 25.15 11.58 4.66
CA PHE A 313 24.13 10.57 4.94
C PHE A 313 23.86 9.64 3.75
N ALA A 314 24.01 10.10 2.51
CA ALA A 314 23.92 9.22 1.34
C ALA A 314 25.08 8.19 1.30
N GLN A 315 26.28 8.59 1.72
CA GLN A 315 27.40 7.65 1.87
C GLN A 315 27.11 6.62 2.96
N TYR A 316 26.57 7.05 4.11
CA TYR A 316 26.10 6.14 5.15
C TYR A 316 25.03 5.17 4.63
N LEU A 317 24.02 5.66 3.90
CA LEU A 317 22.97 4.81 3.35
C LEU A 317 23.53 3.74 2.42
N LYS A 318 24.51 4.09 1.57
CA LYS A 318 25.21 3.13 0.72
C LYS A 318 25.99 2.08 1.54
N HIS A 319 26.68 2.52 2.59
CA HIS A 319 27.41 1.63 3.49
C HIS A 319 26.46 0.70 4.28
N TYR A 320 25.31 1.20 4.72
CA TYR A 320 24.23 0.44 5.36
C TYR A 320 23.72 -0.68 4.44
N MET A 321 23.40 -0.34 3.18
CA MET A 321 22.95 -1.32 2.19
C MET A 321 24.04 -2.36 1.87
N GLN A 322 25.31 -1.95 1.90
CA GLN A 322 26.45 -2.85 1.72
C GLN A 322 26.63 -3.82 2.88
N THR A 323 26.53 -3.32 4.11
CA THR A 323 26.74 -4.12 5.30
C THR A 323 25.65 -5.17 5.48
N PHE A 324 24.39 -4.79 5.25
CA PHE A 324 23.24 -5.66 5.51
C PHE A 324 22.64 -6.29 4.24
N CYS A 325 23.40 -6.31 3.15
CA CYS A 325 22.98 -6.90 1.89
C CYS A 325 22.52 -8.36 2.08
N TYR A 326 21.28 -8.64 1.71
CA TYR A 326 20.59 -9.92 1.90
C TYR A 326 20.45 -10.41 3.34
N GLN A 327 20.45 -9.49 4.31
CA GLN A 327 20.24 -9.80 5.72
C GLN A 327 18.89 -9.29 6.22
N SER A 328 18.45 -9.89 7.33
CA SER A 328 17.28 -9.45 8.09
C SER A 328 17.75 -8.93 9.44
N ILE A 329 17.52 -7.65 9.69
CA ILE A 329 18.08 -6.92 10.83
C ILE A 329 16.99 -6.40 11.76
N ASP A 330 17.33 -6.19 13.02
CA ASP A 330 16.48 -5.44 13.94
C ASP A 330 16.97 -4.00 14.14
N THR A 331 16.26 -3.28 15.02
CA THR A 331 16.62 -1.89 15.34
C THR A 331 17.97 -1.79 16.06
N PHE A 332 18.39 -2.82 16.80
CA PHE A 332 19.68 -2.82 17.51
C PHE A 332 20.83 -2.98 16.51
N ASP A 333 20.71 -3.92 15.57
CA ASP A 333 21.67 -4.09 14.48
C ASP A 333 21.88 -2.76 13.70
N TRP A 334 20.78 -2.06 13.37
CA TRP A 334 20.85 -0.75 12.73
C TRP A 334 21.51 0.32 13.61
N LYS A 335 21.18 0.37 14.91
CA LYS A 335 21.79 1.32 15.85
C LYS A 335 23.29 1.08 15.94
N ASP A 336 23.72 -0.15 16.18
CA ASP A 336 25.14 -0.50 16.35
C ASP A 336 25.94 -0.11 15.11
N HIS A 337 25.39 -0.35 13.91
CA HIS A 337 25.99 0.10 12.66
C HIS A 337 26.05 1.62 12.53
N LEU A 338 24.99 2.34 12.90
CA LEU A 338 24.93 3.80 12.88
C LEU A 338 26.00 4.41 13.82
N PHE A 339 26.13 3.87 15.04
CA PHE A 339 27.13 4.30 16.02
C PHE A 339 28.55 4.00 15.55
N SER A 340 28.77 2.82 14.96
CA SER A 340 30.07 2.45 14.41
C SER A 340 30.48 3.33 13.22
N TYR A 341 29.54 3.68 12.34
CA TYR A 341 29.83 4.52 11.18
C TYR A 341 30.09 5.98 11.55
N PHE A 342 29.35 6.51 12.52
CA PHE A 342 29.46 7.89 13.00
C PHE A 342 30.12 7.97 14.38
N ASP A 343 31.28 7.33 14.51
CA ASP A 343 31.99 7.17 15.78
C ASP A 343 32.29 8.51 16.48
N SER A 344 32.62 9.54 15.72
CA SER A 344 32.88 10.90 16.24
C SER A 344 31.63 11.69 16.64
N LYS A 345 30.42 11.13 16.50
CA LYS A 345 29.14 11.82 16.74
C LYS A 345 28.22 11.09 17.73
N HIS A 346 28.76 10.24 18.60
CA HIS A 346 27.99 9.45 19.56
C HIS A 346 27.08 10.29 20.46
N GLU A 347 27.53 11.45 20.95
CA GLU A 347 26.70 12.32 21.81
C GLU A 347 25.42 12.81 21.09
N ILE A 348 25.55 13.19 19.82
CA ILE A 348 24.41 13.60 18.98
C ILE A 348 23.47 12.41 18.77
N LEU A 349 24.02 11.23 18.48
CA LEU A 349 23.24 10.02 18.27
C LEU A 349 22.47 9.61 19.52
N ILE A 350 23.10 9.58 20.69
CA ILE A 350 22.44 9.22 21.96
C ILE A 350 21.26 10.16 22.22
N SER A 351 21.50 11.48 22.16
CA SER A 351 20.47 12.50 22.38
C SER A 351 19.27 12.36 21.44
N ARG A 352 19.52 12.12 20.15
CA ARG A 352 18.45 11.96 19.16
C ARG A 352 17.72 10.63 19.29
N LEU A 353 18.44 9.51 19.39
CA LEU A 353 17.82 8.18 19.40
C LEU A 353 16.98 7.96 20.66
N ASP A 354 17.40 8.46 21.82
CA ASP A 354 16.59 8.39 23.04
C ASP A 354 15.26 9.15 22.88
N LYS A 355 15.29 10.32 22.24
CA LYS A 355 14.08 11.10 21.95
C LYS A 355 13.14 10.34 21.01
N TRP A 356 13.64 9.80 19.90
CA TRP A 356 12.78 9.23 18.86
C TRP A 356 12.34 7.79 19.10
N LEU A 357 13.14 6.97 19.79
CA LEU A 357 12.81 5.56 20.04
C LEU A 357 11.94 5.37 21.29
N TYR A 358 12.15 6.19 22.33
CA TYR A 358 11.58 5.95 23.66
C TYR A 358 10.77 7.11 24.24
N LYS A 359 11.10 8.36 23.91
CA LYS A 359 10.49 9.57 24.47
C LYS A 359 9.84 10.45 23.39
N LEU A 360 9.16 9.82 22.43
CA LEU A 360 8.54 10.56 21.36
C LEU A 360 7.44 11.45 21.94
N ASN A 361 7.58 12.77 21.80
CA ASN A 361 6.48 13.70 22.02
C ASN A 361 6.10 14.28 20.66
N LEU A 362 5.07 13.71 20.06
CA LEU A 362 4.58 14.13 18.75
C LEU A 362 4.14 15.60 18.70
N VAL A 363 3.73 16.19 19.84
CA VAL A 363 3.41 17.62 19.93
C VAL A 363 4.65 18.49 19.74
N SER A 364 5.80 18.09 20.30
CA SER A 364 7.06 18.83 20.07
C SER A 364 7.56 18.71 18.62
N VAL A 365 7.26 17.58 17.96
CA VAL A 365 7.54 17.37 16.54
C VAL A 365 6.57 18.17 15.66
N TYR A 366 5.34 18.39 16.15
CA TYR A 366 4.32 19.22 15.53
C TYR A 366 4.84 20.65 15.35
N ASP A 367 5.37 21.27 16.41
CA ASP A 367 5.84 22.66 16.39
C ASP A 367 7.07 22.87 15.49
N ASP A 368 8.04 21.95 15.52
CA ASP A 368 9.27 22.02 14.69
C ASP A 368 8.99 21.81 13.18
N LEU A 369 7.89 21.14 12.84
CA LEU A 369 7.44 20.88 11.46
C LEU A 369 6.33 21.84 10.99
N TYR A 370 5.79 22.66 11.90
CA TYR A 370 4.69 23.58 11.65
C TYR A 370 5.15 24.73 10.75
N ASP A 371 4.72 24.72 9.49
CA ASP A 371 5.09 25.75 8.52
C ASP A 371 3.90 26.09 7.60
N SER A 372 3.89 27.33 7.11
CA SER A 372 2.83 28.12 6.42
C SER A 372 1.73 27.38 5.65
N VAL A 373 2.01 26.31 4.93
CA VAL A 373 1.03 25.57 4.10
C VAL A 373 0.08 24.66 4.90
N GLN A 374 0.57 24.00 5.94
CA GLN A 374 -0.29 23.23 6.84
C GLN A 374 -1.19 24.17 7.64
N ASN A 375 -0.63 25.31 8.06
CA ASN A 375 -1.40 26.42 8.60
C ASN A 375 -2.51 26.82 7.63
N LEU A 376 -2.27 26.92 6.31
CA LEU A 376 -3.33 27.27 5.35
C LEU A 376 -4.46 26.23 5.31
N CYS A 377 -4.20 24.94 5.11
CA CYS A 377 -5.28 23.93 5.07
C CYS A 377 -6.00 23.79 6.42
N GLU A 378 -5.28 23.85 7.54
CA GLU A 378 -5.88 23.82 8.88
C GLU A 378 -6.69 25.09 9.17
N ILE A 379 -6.14 26.28 8.91
CA ILE A 379 -6.86 27.57 8.96
C ILE A 379 -8.11 27.48 8.10
N LEU A 380 -8.00 26.97 6.88
CA LEU A 380 -9.13 26.90 5.95
C LEU A 380 -10.17 25.90 6.41
N THR A 381 -9.76 24.77 6.97
CA THR A 381 -10.66 23.81 7.61
C THR A 381 -11.38 24.47 8.79
N GLN A 382 -10.65 25.18 9.67
CA GLN A 382 -11.23 25.88 10.83
C GLN A 382 -12.15 27.03 10.41
N GLN A 383 -11.76 27.82 9.41
CA GLN A 383 -12.60 28.85 8.80
C GLN A 383 -13.86 28.22 8.21
N TRP A 384 -13.72 27.15 7.44
CA TRP A 384 -14.87 26.45 6.85
C TRP A 384 -15.84 25.95 7.91
N ILE A 385 -15.32 25.41 9.02
CA ILE A 385 -16.11 24.95 10.15
C ILE A 385 -16.81 26.12 10.86
N THR A 386 -16.11 27.22 11.12
CA THR A 386 -16.60 28.35 11.95
C THR A 386 -17.44 29.38 11.20
N THR A 387 -17.28 29.52 9.88
CA THR A 387 -18.01 30.51 9.06
C THR A 387 -19.49 30.15 8.97
N ASN A 388 -20.42 31.09 9.16
CA ASN A 388 -21.85 30.79 9.05
C ASN A 388 -22.27 30.55 7.59
N THR A 389 -23.31 29.74 7.37
CA THR A 389 -23.82 29.39 6.01
C THR A 389 -24.28 30.60 5.19
N THR A 390 -24.53 31.73 5.83
CA THR A 390 -24.99 32.99 5.23
C THR A 390 -23.85 33.91 4.78
N ASP A 391 -22.62 33.66 5.22
CA ASP A 391 -21.48 34.49 4.85
C ASP A 391 -20.89 33.97 3.53
N LYS A 392 -20.75 34.85 2.54
CA LYS A 392 -20.03 34.53 1.30
C LYS A 392 -18.60 34.13 1.68
N PHE A 393 -18.31 32.83 1.59
CA PHE A 393 -16.97 32.29 1.76
C PHE A 393 -16.02 33.09 0.86
N SER A 394 -14.89 33.56 1.40
CA SER A 394 -13.96 34.45 0.69
C SER A 394 -13.52 33.81 -0.63
N SER A 395 -13.86 34.44 -1.76
CA SER A 395 -13.66 33.90 -3.11
C SER A 395 -12.21 33.49 -3.37
N GLU A 396 -11.24 34.25 -2.87
CA GLU A 396 -9.81 34.07 -3.16
C GLU A 396 -9.20 32.76 -2.61
N LEU A 397 -9.61 32.30 -1.42
CA LEU A 397 -9.06 31.08 -0.80
C LEU A 397 -9.68 29.79 -1.37
N THR A 398 -10.95 29.85 -1.74
CA THR A 398 -11.62 28.82 -2.56
C THR A 398 -10.91 28.69 -3.91
N ASP A 399 -10.61 29.80 -4.59
CA ASP A 399 -9.98 29.75 -5.91
C ASP A 399 -8.55 29.16 -5.86
N ILE A 400 -7.78 29.44 -4.81
CA ILE A 400 -6.40 28.95 -4.63
C ILE A 400 -6.34 27.45 -4.26
N LEU A 401 -7.21 26.97 -3.37
CA LEU A 401 -7.20 25.57 -2.92
C LEU A 401 -7.79 24.59 -3.93
N LEU A 402 -8.61 25.08 -4.87
CA LEU A 402 -9.49 24.24 -5.67
C LEU A 402 -9.01 24.05 -7.10
N TYR A 403 -7.96 24.78 -7.49
CA TYR A 403 -7.24 24.61 -8.76
C TYR A 403 -6.15 23.53 -8.69
N ASP A 404 -5.58 23.27 -7.51
CA ASP A 404 -4.57 22.22 -7.30
C ASP A 404 -5.21 21.00 -6.63
N ASP A 405 -5.30 19.89 -7.37
CA ASP A 405 -5.95 18.65 -6.93
C ASP A 405 -5.32 18.08 -5.66
N ILE A 406 -4.05 18.39 -5.41
CA ILE A 406 -3.35 17.94 -4.23
C ILE A 406 -3.86 18.71 -3.00
N PHE A 407 -3.99 20.04 -3.07
CA PHE A 407 -4.55 20.83 -1.96
C PHE A 407 -6.01 20.45 -1.68
N LYS A 408 -6.78 20.21 -2.74
CA LYS A 408 -8.17 19.74 -2.66
C LYS A 408 -8.28 18.43 -1.89
N MET A 409 -7.47 17.43 -2.23
CA MET A 409 -7.46 16.14 -1.54
C MET A 409 -7.25 16.31 -0.05
N TYR A 410 -6.32 17.18 0.37
CA TYR A 410 -5.98 17.36 1.78
C TYR A 410 -7.04 18.12 2.54
N PHE A 411 -7.58 19.18 1.96
CA PHE A 411 -8.70 19.90 2.56
C PHE A 411 -9.86 18.94 2.87
N LEU A 412 -10.26 18.10 1.91
CA LEU A 412 -11.29 17.07 2.13
C LEU A 412 -10.92 16.09 3.23
N ASN A 413 -9.65 15.70 3.27
CA ASN A 413 -9.09 14.80 4.26
C ASN A 413 -9.07 15.40 5.69
N TYR A 414 -8.75 16.69 5.84
CA TYR A 414 -8.81 17.42 7.12
C TYR A 414 -10.26 17.58 7.59
N LEU A 415 -11.17 17.91 6.68
CA LEU A 415 -12.60 17.96 6.96
C LEU A 415 -13.10 16.58 7.42
N TYR A 416 -12.75 15.53 6.69
CA TYR A 416 -13.10 14.16 7.05
C TYR A 416 -12.49 13.77 8.41
N ALA A 417 -11.23 14.09 8.69
CA ALA A 417 -10.59 13.80 9.97
C ALA A 417 -11.07 14.68 11.15
N SER A 418 -11.90 15.70 10.89
CA SER A 418 -12.46 16.58 11.92
C SER A 418 -13.50 15.84 12.76
N PRO A 419 -13.58 16.09 14.08
CA PRO A 419 -14.67 15.58 14.92
C PRO A 419 -15.98 16.35 14.75
N ILE A 420 -15.95 17.52 14.09
CA ILE A 420 -17.08 18.43 13.99
C ILE A 420 -17.96 18.07 12.79
N ALA A 421 -19.25 17.86 13.02
CA ALA A 421 -20.24 17.71 11.97
C ALA A 421 -20.55 19.06 11.29
N LEU A 422 -20.57 19.07 9.98
CA LEU A 422 -20.90 20.20 9.12
C LEU A 422 -22.36 20.11 8.66
N PRO A 423 -23.09 21.25 8.65
CA PRO A 423 -24.43 21.27 8.08
C PRO A 423 -24.41 21.01 6.57
N ILE A 424 -25.43 20.31 6.06
CA ILE A 424 -25.57 19.94 4.65
C ILE A 424 -25.42 21.14 3.70
N GLY A 425 -25.95 22.32 4.06
CA GLY A 425 -25.83 23.52 3.24
C GLY A 425 -24.39 23.99 2.98
N LYS A 426 -23.43 23.64 3.84
CA LYS A 426 -21.99 23.87 3.56
C LYS A 426 -21.42 22.83 2.59
N LEU A 427 -21.93 21.60 2.64
CA LEU A 427 -21.48 20.48 1.81
C LEU A 427 -22.09 20.52 0.40
N ASP A 428 -23.26 21.13 0.27
CA ASP A 428 -24.04 21.33 -0.98
C ASP A 428 -23.60 22.56 -1.78
N GLN A 429 -22.49 23.20 -1.40
CA GLN A 429 -21.97 24.33 -2.18
C GLN A 429 -21.50 23.88 -3.57
N ARG A 430 -21.88 24.65 -4.61
CA ARG A 430 -21.50 24.42 -6.02
C ARG A 430 -20.00 24.22 -6.24
N THR A 431 -19.18 24.81 -5.36
CA THR A 431 -17.72 24.63 -5.34
C THR A 431 -17.36 23.15 -5.19
N LEU A 432 -17.87 22.46 -4.16
CA LEU A 432 -17.59 21.04 -3.91
C LEU A 432 -18.21 20.07 -4.94
N GLN A 433 -19.29 20.46 -5.61
CA GLN A 433 -20.07 19.59 -6.50
C GLN A 433 -19.79 19.76 -8.01
N SER A 434 -18.98 20.73 -8.43
CA SER A 434 -18.76 20.97 -9.87
C SER A 434 -18.10 19.76 -10.57
N ASN A 435 -18.53 19.40 -11.78
CA ASN A 435 -18.00 18.23 -12.51
C ASN A 435 -16.49 18.30 -12.80
N THR A 436 -15.87 19.49 -12.70
CA THR A 436 -14.42 19.68 -12.75
C THR A 436 -13.70 19.31 -11.44
N TYR A 437 -14.42 19.09 -10.33
CA TYR A 437 -13.86 18.66 -9.03
C TYR A 437 -13.75 17.14 -8.84
N ILE A 438 -14.42 16.36 -9.68
CA ILE A 438 -14.74 14.93 -9.45
C ILE A 438 -13.94 14.05 -10.44
N SER A 439 -12.76 14.47 -10.89
CA SER A 439 -11.93 13.67 -11.80
C SER A 439 -11.19 12.53 -11.08
N HIS A 440 -10.68 12.78 -9.87
CA HIS A 440 -9.84 11.84 -9.12
C HIS A 440 -10.66 10.93 -8.20
N ILE A 441 -10.33 9.64 -8.16
CA ILE A 441 -11.10 8.62 -7.43
C ILE A 441 -10.99 8.88 -5.92
N PHE A 442 -9.81 9.28 -5.44
CA PHE A 442 -9.60 9.53 -4.01
C PHE A 442 -10.41 10.72 -3.48
N CYS A 443 -10.50 11.82 -4.23
CA CYS A 443 -11.34 12.97 -3.86
C CYS A 443 -12.82 12.60 -3.79
N ARG A 444 -13.31 11.79 -4.74
CA ARG A 444 -14.68 11.27 -4.74
C ARG A 444 -14.98 10.43 -3.50
N PHE A 445 -14.05 9.54 -3.15
CA PHE A 445 -14.14 8.71 -1.96
C PHE A 445 -14.24 9.56 -0.68
N LEU A 446 -13.35 10.54 -0.50
CA LEU A 446 -13.34 11.40 0.68
C LEU A 446 -14.63 12.22 0.79
N LEU A 447 -15.12 12.75 -0.33
CA LEU A 447 -16.33 13.55 -0.37
C LEU A 447 -17.57 12.72 0.01
N LEU A 448 -17.70 11.50 -0.53
CA LEU A 448 -18.79 10.59 -0.15
C LEU A 448 -18.73 10.21 1.32
N SER A 449 -17.54 9.92 1.84
CA SER A 449 -17.35 9.59 3.25
C SER A 449 -17.69 10.78 4.16
N LEU A 450 -17.33 11.99 3.74
CA LEU A 450 -17.71 13.23 4.42
C LEU A 450 -19.23 13.45 4.40
N TYR A 451 -19.91 13.23 3.27
CA TYR A 451 -21.36 13.36 3.18
C TYR A 451 -22.09 12.38 4.10
N ILE A 452 -21.65 11.12 4.12
CA ILE A 452 -22.22 10.10 5.02
C ILE A 452 -22.04 10.55 6.47
N ARG A 453 -20.81 10.88 6.89
CA ARG A 453 -20.53 11.28 8.28
C ARG A 453 -21.31 12.51 8.77
N ASN A 454 -21.83 13.32 7.86
CA ASN A 454 -22.64 14.50 8.16
C ASN A 454 -24.14 14.24 7.92
N GLU A 455 -24.57 12.98 8.01
CA GLU A 455 -25.97 12.55 7.99
C GLU A 455 -26.72 12.95 6.71
N TRP A 456 -26.01 13.06 5.58
CA TRP A 456 -26.65 13.37 4.31
C TRP A 456 -27.18 12.10 3.63
N GLU A 457 -28.39 11.68 4.02
CA GLU A 457 -29.03 10.43 3.58
C GLU A 457 -29.11 10.26 2.05
N VAL A 458 -29.34 11.35 1.30
CA VAL A 458 -29.39 11.34 -0.19
C VAL A 458 -28.11 10.76 -0.81
N MET A 459 -26.98 10.82 -0.10
CA MET A 459 -25.68 10.35 -0.57
C MET A 459 -25.39 8.88 -0.24
N VAL A 460 -26.28 8.17 0.47
CA VAL A 460 -26.13 6.74 0.79
C VAL A 460 -26.07 5.88 -0.48
N HIS A 461 -27.05 6.02 -1.39
CA HIS A 461 -27.06 5.28 -2.65
C HIS A 461 -25.86 5.58 -3.56
N PRO A 462 -25.46 6.85 -3.78
CA PRO A 462 -24.20 7.18 -4.46
C PRO A 462 -22.97 6.51 -3.83
N ALA A 463 -22.88 6.47 -2.49
CA ALA A 463 -21.75 5.85 -1.79
C ALA A 463 -21.74 4.31 -1.96
N LEU A 464 -22.89 3.65 -1.86
CA LEU A 464 -23.03 2.22 -2.14
C LEU A 464 -22.67 1.87 -3.59
N LYS A 465 -23.10 2.71 -4.54
CA LYS A 465 -22.72 2.57 -5.96
C LYS A 465 -21.21 2.69 -6.15
N PHE A 466 -20.59 3.67 -5.48
CA PHE A 466 -19.14 3.84 -5.52
C PHE A 466 -18.41 2.63 -4.93
N ALA A 467 -18.82 2.12 -3.77
CA ALA A 467 -18.20 0.94 -3.14
C ALA A 467 -18.35 -0.33 -4.01
N ARG A 468 -19.45 -0.45 -4.77
CA ARG A 468 -19.66 -1.52 -5.75
C ARG A 468 -18.74 -1.39 -6.96
N GLU A 469 -18.44 -0.17 -7.40
CA GLU A 469 -17.55 0.10 -8.55
C GLU A 469 -16.07 -0.05 -8.15
N TYR A 470 -15.67 0.57 -7.04
CA TYR A 470 -14.31 0.57 -6.50
C TYR A 470 -14.19 -0.44 -5.36
N CYS A 471 -14.13 -1.72 -5.74
CA CYS A 471 -14.20 -2.88 -4.87
C CYS A 471 -12.99 -3.13 -3.95
N ALA A 472 -11.92 -2.34 -4.05
CA ALA A 472 -10.76 -2.51 -3.17
C ALA A 472 -11.15 -2.17 -1.72
N SER A 473 -10.55 -2.89 -0.76
CA SER A 473 -10.81 -2.68 0.67
C SER A 473 -10.48 -1.26 1.15
N THR A 474 -9.54 -0.58 0.47
CA THR A 474 -9.16 0.82 0.72
C THR A 474 -10.33 1.81 0.53
N PHE A 475 -11.29 1.48 -0.32
CA PHE A 475 -12.43 2.34 -0.65
C PHE A 475 -13.74 1.80 -0.10
N ALA A 476 -14.01 0.52 -0.31
CA ALA A 476 -15.29 -0.08 0.06
C ALA A 476 -15.44 -0.20 1.58
N CYS A 477 -14.42 -0.66 2.31
CA CYS A 477 -14.55 -0.90 3.76
C CYS A 477 -14.83 0.39 4.56
N PRO A 478 -14.13 1.53 4.32
CA PRO A 478 -14.43 2.77 5.04
C PRO A 478 -15.85 3.30 4.77
N ILE A 479 -16.35 3.19 3.53
CA ILE A 479 -17.74 3.60 3.21
C ILE A 479 -18.75 2.81 4.03
N PHE A 480 -18.62 1.46 4.06
CA PHE A 480 -19.52 0.63 4.85
C PHE A 480 -19.38 0.87 6.35
N HIS A 481 -18.18 1.16 6.83
CA HIS A 481 -17.94 1.54 8.22
C HIS A 481 -18.66 2.84 8.58
N ASP A 482 -18.54 3.88 7.75
CA ASP A 482 -19.18 5.18 8.02
C ASP A 482 -20.70 5.09 7.95
N LEU A 483 -21.24 4.35 6.98
CA LEU A 483 -22.68 4.07 6.91
C LEU A 483 -23.15 3.33 8.18
N TYR A 484 -22.47 2.25 8.56
CA TYR A 484 -22.89 1.45 9.70
C TYR A 484 -22.74 2.16 11.06
N LYS A 485 -21.83 3.14 11.14
CA LYS A 485 -21.67 3.97 12.35
C LYS A 485 -22.95 4.75 12.66
N LEU A 486 -23.67 5.22 11.65
CA LEU A 486 -24.90 5.98 11.78
C LEU A 486 -26.12 5.07 11.87
N GLU A 487 -26.91 5.22 12.92
CA GLU A 487 -28.06 4.34 13.18
C GLU A 487 -29.09 4.34 12.04
N GLN A 488 -29.36 5.51 11.45
CA GLN A 488 -30.32 5.71 10.37
C GLN A 488 -29.95 4.93 9.09
N THR A 489 -28.66 4.80 8.77
CA THR A 489 -28.21 4.21 7.49
C THR A 489 -27.75 2.76 7.62
N ARG A 490 -27.76 2.17 8.83
CA ARG A 490 -27.40 0.74 9.06
C ARG A 490 -28.21 -0.23 8.21
N GLY A 491 -29.52 -0.01 8.13
CA GLY A 491 -30.42 -0.89 7.35
C GLY A 491 -30.06 -0.89 5.86
N GLU A 492 -29.81 0.30 5.30
CA GLU A 492 -29.38 0.48 3.91
C GLU A 492 -27.96 -0.05 3.65
N ALA A 493 -27.06 0.06 4.63
CA ALA A 493 -25.72 -0.50 4.53
C ALA A 493 -25.77 -2.03 4.41
N ILE A 494 -26.57 -2.68 5.27
CA ILE A 494 -26.76 -4.14 5.25
C ILE A 494 -27.45 -4.57 3.95
N SER A 495 -28.59 -3.98 3.59
CA SER A 495 -29.33 -4.35 2.39
C SER A 495 -28.53 -4.09 1.11
N GLY A 496 -27.81 -2.96 1.06
CA GLY A 496 -26.91 -2.60 -0.03
C GLY A 496 -25.76 -3.58 -0.20
N PHE A 497 -25.12 -3.99 0.90
CA PHE A 497 -24.07 -5.01 0.85
C PHE A 497 -24.58 -6.37 0.41
N THR A 498 -25.72 -6.82 0.96
CA THR A 498 -26.37 -8.08 0.56
C THR A 498 -26.68 -8.09 -0.93
N ALA A 499 -27.27 -7.02 -1.47
CA ALA A 499 -27.57 -6.89 -2.89
C ALA A 499 -26.29 -6.87 -3.77
N ILE A 500 -25.18 -6.31 -3.26
CA ILE A 500 -23.87 -6.36 -3.95
C ILE A 500 -23.34 -7.78 -4.02
N VAL A 501 -23.45 -8.55 -2.94
CA VAL A 501 -23.00 -9.95 -2.87
C VAL A 501 -23.85 -10.84 -3.77
N GLU A 502 -25.18 -10.72 -3.70
CA GLU A 502 -26.14 -11.47 -4.53
C GLU A 502 -25.94 -11.25 -6.03
N LYS A 503 -25.67 -10.00 -6.44
CA LYS A 503 -25.41 -9.63 -7.84
C LYS A 503 -23.99 -9.97 -8.31
N LYS A 504 -23.37 -11.01 -7.75
CA LYS A 504 -22.00 -11.47 -8.02
C LYS A 504 -20.97 -10.34 -7.90
N SER A 505 -20.70 -9.92 -6.66
CA SER A 505 -19.72 -8.88 -6.36
C SER A 505 -18.37 -9.09 -7.04
N LYS A 506 -17.72 -7.98 -7.43
CA LYS A 506 -16.33 -7.95 -7.89
C LYS A 506 -15.32 -7.83 -6.75
N MET A 507 -15.77 -7.64 -5.51
CA MET A 507 -14.92 -7.63 -4.32
C MET A 507 -14.22 -8.96 -4.13
N LEU A 508 -12.99 -8.91 -3.61
CA LEU A 508 -12.29 -10.11 -3.16
C LEU A 508 -12.98 -10.69 -1.91
N PRO A 509 -12.85 -12.00 -1.66
CA PRO A 509 -13.36 -12.63 -0.44
C PRO A 509 -12.95 -11.91 0.84
N GLN A 510 -11.68 -11.52 0.97
CA GLN A 510 -11.19 -10.78 2.14
C GLN A 510 -11.91 -9.43 2.33
N THR A 511 -12.13 -8.68 1.25
CA THR A 511 -12.83 -7.40 1.33
C THR A 511 -14.27 -7.60 1.79
N MET A 512 -14.94 -8.64 1.27
CA MET A 512 -16.30 -8.98 1.71
C MET A 512 -16.32 -9.40 3.18
N GLU A 513 -15.36 -10.20 3.64
CA GLU A 513 -15.23 -10.59 5.05
C GLU A 513 -14.99 -9.40 5.97
N ASP A 514 -14.15 -8.45 5.56
CA ASP A 514 -13.90 -7.23 6.32
C ASP A 514 -15.17 -6.38 6.43
N ILE A 515 -15.92 -6.21 5.34
CA ILE A 515 -17.20 -5.48 5.35
C ILE A 515 -18.23 -6.23 6.20
N ALA A 516 -18.36 -7.54 6.06
CA ALA A 516 -19.30 -8.35 6.83
C ALA A 516 -19.00 -8.27 8.34
N SER A 517 -17.72 -8.25 8.72
CA SER A 517 -17.30 -8.03 10.10
C SER A 517 -17.69 -6.64 10.62
N VAL A 518 -17.58 -5.60 9.80
CA VAL A 518 -18.02 -4.24 10.14
C VAL A 518 -19.54 -4.18 10.34
N LEU A 519 -20.29 -4.81 9.43
CA LEU A 519 -21.76 -4.84 9.45
C LEU A 519 -22.34 -5.81 10.48
N LYS A 520 -21.49 -6.61 11.15
CA LYS A 520 -21.87 -7.67 12.11
C LYS A 520 -22.83 -8.71 11.51
N ILE A 521 -22.58 -9.10 10.26
CA ILE A 521 -23.37 -10.11 9.54
C ILE A 521 -22.51 -11.32 9.18
N ASN A 522 -23.16 -12.46 9.02
CA ASN A 522 -22.50 -13.70 8.60
C ASN A 522 -22.69 -13.92 7.10
N LEU A 523 -21.59 -13.82 6.34
CA LEU A 523 -21.58 -14.01 4.88
C LEU A 523 -22.18 -15.35 4.44
N LYS A 524 -22.06 -16.40 5.25
CA LYS A 524 -22.61 -17.72 4.91
C LYS A 524 -24.14 -17.68 4.78
N ASP A 525 -24.80 -16.82 5.53
CA ASP A 525 -26.26 -16.72 5.52
C ASP A 525 -26.73 -16.04 4.22
N ILE A 526 -25.96 -15.06 3.71
CA ILE A 526 -26.20 -14.46 2.39
C ILE A 526 -26.00 -15.51 1.27
N TYR A 527 -24.93 -16.32 1.34
CA TYR A 527 -24.69 -17.34 0.33
C TYR A 527 -25.75 -18.46 0.31
N LYS A 528 -26.33 -18.80 1.46
CA LYS A 528 -27.43 -19.78 1.54
C LYS A 528 -28.66 -19.29 0.79
N LEU A 529 -29.05 -18.03 0.98
CA LEU A 529 -30.20 -17.41 0.29
C LEU A 529 -30.04 -17.49 -1.24
N ILE A 530 -28.83 -17.19 -1.76
CA ILE A 530 -28.52 -17.31 -3.19
C ILE A 530 -28.63 -18.77 -3.68
N SER A 531 -28.21 -19.74 -2.86
CA SER A 531 -28.30 -21.16 -3.22
C SER A 531 -29.73 -21.69 -3.21
N GLU A 532 -30.58 -21.19 -2.31
CA GLU A 532 -31.99 -21.58 -2.22
C GLU A 532 -32.82 -20.97 -3.36
N GLU A 533 -32.60 -19.69 -3.72
CA GLU A 533 -33.24 -19.03 -4.87
C GLU A 533 -32.84 -19.65 -6.22
N SER A 534 -31.58 -20.09 -6.37
CA SER A 534 -31.16 -20.81 -7.57
C SER A 534 -31.76 -22.22 -7.67
N THR A 535 -32.14 -22.85 -6.56
CA THR A 535 -32.89 -24.12 -6.57
C THR A 535 -34.40 -23.95 -6.76
N SER A 536 -34.99 -22.81 -6.37
CA SER A 536 -36.42 -22.54 -6.60
C SER A 536 -36.72 -22.19 -8.06
N HIS A 537 -35.82 -21.47 -8.75
CA HIS A 537 -35.94 -21.20 -10.18
C HIS A 537 -35.73 -22.43 -11.09
N VAL A 538 -35.19 -23.53 -10.58
CA VAL A 538 -35.10 -24.81 -11.31
C VAL A 538 -36.36 -25.69 -11.09
N ARG A 539 -37.25 -25.30 -10.17
CA ARG A 539 -38.46 -26.07 -9.83
C ARG A 539 -39.77 -25.53 -10.43
N THR A 540 -39.73 -24.48 -11.24
CA THR A 540 -40.94 -23.90 -11.86
C THR A 540 -41.12 -24.18 -13.36
N ASP A 541 -40.25 -24.99 -13.98
CA ASP A 541 -40.49 -25.57 -15.31
C ASP A 541 -40.51 -27.10 -15.21
N GLN A 542 -41.60 -27.64 -14.65
CA GLN A 542 -42.07 -29.02 -14.87
C GLN A 542 -43.58 -29.04 -15.03
#